data_AF-A0AAV0UZM7-F1
#
_entry.id   AF-A0AAV0UZM7-F1
#
_cell.length_a   1.000
_cell.length_b   1.000
_cell.length_c   1.000
_cell.angle_alpha   90.00
_cell.angle_beta   90.00
_cell.angle_gamma   90.00
#
_symmetry.space_group_name_H-M   'P 1'
#
loop_
_entity.id
_entity.type
_entity.pdbx_description
1 polymer ?
#
loop_
_entity_poly.entity_id
_entity_poly.type
_entity_poly.pdbx_seq_one_letter_code
_entity_poly.pdbx_strand_id
1 'polypeptide(L)'
;MATTRLFLCVTLLCLIQLISASNVIVLTSADFEAKTQAGSGATTGDWLVEFYAPWCGHCKKLAPIYEQVADNLKGQANVAKVDVTDNAELGKRFGIRGFPTVLLFSHGKSYKFGGKRTLEELLVFTRGGFKNVAGEVVNASPGLLDFAIEQMLHVKNDFVTLLASKKNVLLVTFSGGLLFGLLLGCLCGCCTSRGGKVLKSKKE
;
A
#
# COMPACT_ATOMS: atom_id res chain seq x y z
N MET A 1 42.82 26.98 30.43
CA MET A 1 42.74 25.53 30.17
C MET A 1 41.30 25.03 29.94
N ALA A 2 40.25 25.61 30.53
CA ALA A 2 38.86 25.18 30.31
C ALA A 2 38.31 25.53 28.91
N THR A 3 38.72 26.67 28.34
CA THR A 3 38.27 27.15 27.03
C THR A 3 38.76 26.28 25.87
N THR A 4 39.98 25.74 25.96
CA THR A 4 40.56 24.86 24.93
C THR A 4 39.87 23.49 24.88
N ARG A 5 39.41 22.98 26.03
CA ARG A 5 38.66 21.72 26.13
C ARG A 5 37.24 21.86 25.58
N LEU A 6 36.61 23.01 25.76
CA LEU A 6 35.29 23.29 25.20
C LEU A 6 35.34 23.40 23.67
N PHE A 7 36.36 24.07 23.12
CA PHE A 7 36.58 24.17 21.68
C PHE A 7 36.87 22.80 21.04
N LEU A 8 37.69 21.95 21.68
CA LEU A 8 37.97 20.60 21.19
C LEU A 8 36.72 19.71 21.18
N CYS A 9 35.81 19.91 22.15
CA CYS A 9 34.58 19.13 22.28
C CYS A 9 33.54 19.55 21.24
N VAL A 10 33.40 20.85 20.97
CA VAL A 10 32.48 21.38 19.94
C VAL A 10 32.92 21.02 18.52
N THR A 11 34.22 21.02 18.22
CA THR A 11 34.72 20.59 16.90
C THR A 11 34.59 19.08 16.71
N LEU A 12 34.81 18.27 17.76
CA LEU A 12 34.62 16.82 17.71
C LEU A 12 33.14 16.43 17.54
N LEU A 13 32.22 17.14 18.20
CA LEU A 13 30.76 16.98 18.00
C LEU A 13 30.31 17.38 16.59
N CYS A 14 30.94 18.39 15.98
CA CYS A 14 30.67 18.83 14.61
C CYS A 14 31.21 17.85 13.55
N LEU A 15 32.35 17.21 13.81
CA LEU A 15 32.93 16.14 12.97
C LEU A 15 32.07 14.86 12.97
N ILE A 16 31.40 14.54 14.09
CA ILE A 16 30.51 13.38 14.18
C ILE A 16 29.22 13.59 13.34
N GLN A 17 28.78 14.83 13.16
CA GLN A 17 27.59 15.17 12.36
C GLN A 17 27.81 15.07 10.85
N LEU A 18 29.06 14.95 10.36
CA LEU A 18 29.36 14.94 8.92
C LEU A 18 29.26 13.55 8.24
N ILE A 19 29.06 12.47 9.01
CA ILE A 19 29.32 11.10 8.51
C ILE A 19 28.08 10.39 7.93
N SER A 20 26.86 10.92 8.05
CA SER A 20 25.64 10.13 7.76
C SER A 20 24.70 10.74 6.72
N ALA A 21 25.22 11.07 5.54
CA ALA A 21 24.39 11.29 4.35
C ALA A 21 24.43 10.05 3.45
N SER A 22 23.78 8.95 3.85
CA SER A 22 23.55 7.82 2.95
C SER A 22 22.55 8.25 1.86
N ASN A 23 22.87 8.03 0.58
CA ASN A 23 21.94 8.32 -0.52
C ASN A 23 20.81 7.27 -0.62
N VAL A 24 20.88 6.18 0.16
CA VAL A 24 19.81 5.19 0.27
C VAL A 24 18.67 5.73 1.13
N ILE A 25 17.49 5.88 0.52
CA ILE A 25 16.28 6.39 1.16
C ILE A 25 15.62 5.27 1.97
N VAL A 26 15.31 5.53 3.24
CA VAL A 26 14.50 4.60 4.04
C VAL A 26 13.02 4.87 3.74
N LEU A 27 12.30 3.83 3.34
CA LEU A 27 10.86 3.86 3.11
C LEU A 27 10.15 2.97 4.14
N THR A 28 8.96 3.43 4.51
CA THR A 28 8.00 2.79 5.40
C THR A 28 6.66 2.65 4.68
N SER A 29 5.72 1.91 5.23
CA SER A 29 4.38 1.79 4.64
C SER A 29 3.63 3.12 4.54
N ALA A 30 3.90 4.06 5.44
CA ALA A 30 3.25 5.36 5.46
C ALA A 30 3.69 6.27 4.30
N ASP A 31 4.95 6.21 3.88
CA ASP A 31 5.53 7.12 2.88
C ASP A 31 5.86 6.45 1.54
N PHE A 32 5.80 5.11 1.47
CA PHE A 32 6.13 4.36 0.25
C PHE A 32 5.33 4.85 -0.96
N GLU A 33 3.99 4.88 -0.88
CA GLU A 33 3.17 5.33 -2.02
C GLU A 33 3.33 6.83 -2.29
N ALA A 34 3.44 7.64 -1.24
CA ALA A 34 3.58 9.09 -1.38
C ALA A 34 4.87 9.46 -2.13
N LYS A 35 5.97 8.75 -1.88
CA LYS A 35 7.27 9.01 -2.51
C LYS A 35 7.46 8.28 -3.83
N THR A 36 7.09 7.01 -3.90
CA THR A 36 7.35 6.17 -5.08
C THR A 36 6.26 6.28 -6.12
N GLN A 37 5.02 6.56 -5.71
CA GLN A 37 3.81 6.53 -6.54
C GLN A 37 3.65 5.22 -7.32
N ALA A 38 4.20 4.12 -6.77
CA ALA A 38 4.36 2.86 -7.46
C ALA A 38 3.03 2.29 -7.99
N GLY A 39 1.92 2.44 -7.26
CA GLY A 39 0.62 1.94 -7.71
C GLY A 39 -0.08 2.81 -8.76
N SER A 40 0.14 4.12 -8.74
CA SER A 40 -0.48 5.04 -9.71
C SER A 40 0.26 5.10 -11.05
N GLY A 41 1.54 4.73 -11.06
CA GLY A 41 2.42 4.82 -12.22
C GLY A 41 2.82 6.24 -12.62
N ALA A 42 2.40 7.26 -11.88
CA ALA A 42 2.83 8.65 -12.05
C ALA A 42 4.23 8.92 -11.45
N THR A 43 5.08 7.89 -11.38
CA THR A 43 6.34 7.92 -10.63
C THR A 43 7.24 9.07 -11.07
N THR A 44 7.79 9.82 -10.13
CA THR A 44 8.73 10.95 -10.38
C THR A 44 10.14 10.49 -10.80
N GLY A 45 10.28 9.23 -11.22
CA GLY A 45 11.54 8.57 -11.54
C GLY A 45 11.45 7.07 -11.27
N ASP A 46 12.48 6.34 -11.68
CA ASP A 46 12.61 4.92 -11.36
C ASP A 46 13.08 4.74 -9.91
N TRP A 47 12.55 3.73 -9.22
CA TRP A 47 12.89 3.43 -7.83
C TRP A 47 13.43 2.01 -7.69
N LEU A 48 14.71 1.87 -7.35
CA LEU A 48 15.30 0.61 -6.95
C LEU A 48 15.13 0.43 -5.44
N VAL A 49 14.37 -0.58 -5.02
CA VAL A 49 14.00 -0.80 -3.61
C VAL A 49 14.48 -2.16 -3.13
N GLU A 50 15.28 -2.18 -2.07
CA GLU A 50 15.65 -3.38 -1.32
C GLU A 50 14.65 -3.65 -0.19
N PHE A 51 14.00 -4.79 -0.23
CA PHE A 51 13.24 -5.34 0.89
C PHE A 51 14.17 -6.23 1.71
N TYR A 52 14.42 -5.84 2.96
CA TYR A 52 15.38 -6.49 3.85
C TYR A 52 14.79 -6.79 5.22
N ALA A 53 15.59 -7.50 6.03
CA ALA A 53 15.37 -7.67 7.46
C ALA A 53 16.69 -7.41 8.21
N PRO A 54 16.68 -6.79 9.40
CA PRO A 54 17.87 -6.27 10.06
C PRO A 54 18.78 -7.39 10.59
N TRP A 55 18.22 -8.57 10.83
CA TRP A 55 18.93 -9.77 11.27
C TRP A 55 19.49 -10.60 10.10
N CYS A 56 19.14 -10.29 8.85
CA CYS A 56 19.56 -11.08 7.70
C CYS A 56 21.04 -10.83 7.33
N GLY A 57 21.87 -11.86 7.42
CA GLY A 57 23.29 -11.77 7.09
C GLY A 57 23.58 -11.40 5.63
N HIS A 58 22.74 -11.83 4.67
CA HIS A 58 22.90 -11.47 3.26
C HIS A 58 22.57 -9.99 3.00
N CYS A 59 21.59 -9.42 3.70
CA CYS A 59 21.28 -7.99 3.63
C CYS A 59 22.45 -7.14 4.15
N LYS A 60 23.05 -7.54 5.28
CA LYS A 60 24.23 -6.85 5.83
C LYS A 60 25.41 -6.83 4.87
N LYS A 61 25.59 -7.88 4.07
CA LYS A 61 26.62 -7.94 3.02
C LYS A 61 26.29 -7.07 1.81
N LEU A 62 25.00 -6.93 1.48
CA LEU A 62 24.54 -6.09 0.36
C LEU A 62 24.61 -4.61 0.69
N ALA A 63 24.35 -4.21 1.95
CA ALA A 63 24.31 -2.82 2.39
C ALA A 63 25.45 -1.93 1.85
N PRO A 64 26.76 -2.27 1.98
CA PRO A 64 27.84 -1.41 1.47
C PRO A 64 27.89 -1.32 -0.07
N ILE A 65 27.41 -2.35 -0.78
CA ILE A 65 27.29 -2.32 -2.24
C ILE A 65 26.10 -1.45 -2.63
N TYR A 66 25.01 -1.53 -1.88
CA TYR A 66 23.78 -0.80 -2.14
C TYR A 66 23.95 0.71 -1.93
N GLU A 67 24.75 1.13 -0.95
CA GLU A 67 25.17 2.53 -0.79
C GLU A 67 25.94 3.03 -2.02
N GLN A 68 26.89 2.24 -2.54
CA GLN A 68 27.62 2.60 -3.77
C GLN A 68 26.69 2.68 -4.99
N VAL A 69 25.69 1.81 -5.07
CA VAL A 69 24.65 1.88 -6.11
C VAL A 69 23.88 3.20 -6.00
N ALA A 70 23.49 3.61 -4.80
CA ALA A 70 22.80 4.89 -4.57
C ALA A 70 23.65 6.09 -5.00
N ASP A 71 24.94 6.08 -4.67
CA ASP A 71 25.87 7.15 -5.08
C ASP A 71 25.99 7.24 -6.61
N ASN A 72 26.06 6.10 -7.30
CA ASN A 72 26.21 6.02 -8.76
C ASN A 72 24.92 6.33 -9.54
N LEU A 73 23.76 6.20 -8.89
CA LEU A 73 22.45 6.46 -9.49
C LEU A 73 21.88 7.84 -9.14
N LYS A 74 22.63 8.66 -8.39
CA LYS A 74 22.22 10.01 -8.02
C LYS A 74 21.81 10.83 -9.26
N GLY A 75 20.57 11.30 -9.26
CA GLY A 75 19.98 12.05 -10.37
C GLY A 75 19.49 11.21 -11.56
N GLN A 76 19.69 9.89 -11.56
CA GLN A 76 19.21 8.97 -12.59
C GLN A 76 18.02 8.12 -12.08
N ALA A 77 18.16 7.55 -10.87
CA ALA A 77 17.13 6.75 -10.22
C ALA A 77 17.24 6.89 -8.70
N ASN A 78 16.12 6.66 -8.02
CA ASN A 78 16.07 6.67 -6.56
C ASN A 78 16.42 5.29 -6.03
N VAL A 79 17.25 5.23 -5.01
CA VAL A 79 17.63 3.98 -4.35
C VAL A 79 17.11 3.99 -2.93
N ALA A 80 16.37 2.96 -2.54
CA ALA A 80 15.68 2.90 -1.28
C ALA A 80 15.72 1.51 -0.64
N LYS A 81 15.44 1.47 0.66
CA LYS A 81 15.31 0.23 1.43
C LYS A 81 14.08 0.25 2.31
N VAL A 82 13.47 -0.91 2.48
CA VAL A 82 12.29 -1.15 3.32
C VAL A 82 12.60 -2.29 4.27
N ASP A 83 12.45 -2.03 5.56
CA ASP A 83 12.48 -3.10 6.57
C ASP A 83 11.13 -3.80 6.62
N VAL A 84 11.07 -5.05 6.16
CA VAL A 84 9.82 -5.81 6.12
C VAL A 84 9.43 -6.32 7.51
N THR A 85 10.32 -6.34 8.50
CA THR A 85 9.92 -6.73 9.87
C THR A 85 8.99 -5.70 10.50
N ASP A 86 9.22 -4.43 10.18
CA ASP A 86 8.43 -3.30 10.70
C ASP A 86 7.31 -2.88 9.73
N ASN A 87 7.39 -3.29 8.46
CA ASN A 87 6.44 -2.93 7.39
C ASN A 87 5.89 -4.19 6.69
N ALA A 88 5.30 -5.10 7.46
CA ALA A 88 4.88 -6.42 6.98
C ALA A 88 3.83 -6.37 5.85
N GLU A 89 2.99 -5.34 5.83
CA GLU A 89 2.00 -5.04 4.79
C GLU A 89 2.64 -4.85 3.41
N LEU A 90 3.78 -4.15 3.33
CA LEU A 90 4.53 -4.01 2.08
C LEU A 90 5.10 -5.36 1.63
N GLY A 91 5.61 -6.14 2.59
CA GLY A 91 6.07 -7.50 2.33
C GLY A 91 4.99 -8.39 1.74
N LYS A 92 3.77 -8.34 2.29
CA LYS A 92 2.60 -9.07 1.76
C LYS A 92 2.20 -8.57 0.38
N ARG A 93 2.09 -7.24 0.21
CA ARG A 93 1.66 -6.61 -1.04
C ARG A 93 2.56 -6.96 -2.22
N PHE A 94 3.86 -7.01 -2.01
CA PHE A 94 4.85 -7.33 -3.05
C PHE A 94 5.30 -8.80 -3.04
N GLY A 95 4.63 -9.67 -2.28
CA GLY A 95 4.92 -11.11 -2.26
C GLY A 95 6.36 -11.46 -1.81
N ILE A 96 6.92 -10.68 -0.88
CA ILE A 96 8.29 -10.84 -0.39
C ILE A 96 8.36 -12.07 0.52
N ARG A 97 8.97 -13.15 0.00
CA ARG A 97 9.13 -14.44 0.69
C ARG A 97 10.52 -14.68 1.26
N GLY A 98 11.48 -13.80 0.98
CA GLY A 98 12.86 -13.96 1.41
C GLY A 98 13.69 -12.71 1.21
N PHE A 99 14.82 -12.65 1.91
CA PHE A 99 15.67 -11.45 1.98
C PHE A 99 17.10 -11.72 1.48
N PRO A 100 17.75 -10.73 0.86
CA PRO A 100 17.15 -9.49 0.34
C PRO A 100 16.41 -9.74 -0.98
N THR A 101 15.26 -9.08 -1.15
CA THR A 101 14.57 -9.02 -2.45
C THR A 101 14.66 -7.60 -2.98
N VAL A 102 15.15 -7.43 -4.21
CA VAL A 102 15.29 -6.12 -4.85
C VAL A 102 14.28 -6.02 -5.99
N LEU A 103 13.46 -4.98 -5.95
CA LEU A 103 12.48 -4.66 -6.99
C LEU A 103 12.79 -3.28 -7.56
N LEU A 104 12.64 -3.12 -8.87
CA LEU A 104 12.62 -1.81 -9.50
C LEU A 104 11.19 -1.43 -9.83
N PHE A 105 10.76 -0.24 -9.41
CA PHE A 105 9.47 0.34 -9.76
C PHE A 105 9.63 1.37 -10.86
N SER A 106 8.88 1.21 -11.93
CA SER A 106 8.87 2.12 -13.08
C SER A 106 7.49 2.08 -13.75
N HIS A 107 6.87 3.24 -13.96
CA HIS A 107 5.61 3.38 -14.70
C HIS A 107 4.49 2.42 -14.28
N GLY A 108 4.28 2.25 -12.97
CA GLY A 108 3.17 1.43 -12.44
C GLY A 108 3.46 -0.07 -12.43
N LYS A 109 4.70 -0.47 -12.75
CA LYS A 109 5.15 -1.85 -12.77
C LYS A 109 6.34 -2.05 -11.86
N SER A 110 6.44 -3.25 -11.31
CA SER A 110 7.59 -3.72 -10.55
C SER A 110 8.34 -4.80 -11.32
N TYR A 111 9.65 -4.70 -11.33
CA TYR A 111 10.55 -5.62 -12.02
C TYR A 111 11.49 -6.26 -10.98
N LYS A 112 11.42 -7.58 -10.85
CA LYS A 112 12.23 -8.29 -9.87
C LYS A 112 13.66 -8.48 -10.36
N PHE A 113 14.63 -8.06 -9.56
CA PHE A 113 16.03 -8.33 -9.84
C PHE A 113 16.38 -9.80 -9.55
N GLY A 114 16.88 -10.50 -10.57
CA GLY A 114 17.29 -11.91 -10.49
C GLY A 114 18.79 -12.16 -10.67
N GLY A 115 19.59 -11.11 -10.86
CA GLY A 115 21.03 -11.20 -11.12
C GLY A 115 21.87 -11.38 -9.85
N LYS A 116 23.19 -11.36 -10.03
CA LYS A 116 24.15 -11.30 -8.93
C LYS A 116 24.10 -9.92 -8.29
N ARG A 117 24.17 -9.89 -6.97
CA ARG A 117 24.07 -8.64 -6.18
C ARG A 117 25.41 -7.90 -6.15
N THR A 118 25.99 -7.66 -7.32
CA THR A 118 27.20 -6.83 -7.51
C THR A 118 26.79 -5.43 -7.92
N LEU A 119 27.71 -4.47 -7.74
CA LEU A 119 27.50 -3.08 -8.11
C LEU A 119 27.11 -2.95 -9.59
N GLU A 120 27.87 -3.62 -10.46
CA GLU A 120 27.74 -3.51 -11.92
C GLU A 120 26.39 -4.04 -12.41
N GLU A 121 25.95 -5.21 -11.92
CA GLU A 121 24.69 -5.81 -12.35
C GLU A 121 23.48 -5.00 -11.87
N LEU A 122 23.53 -4.44 -10.65
CA LEU A 122 22.48 -3.56 -10.14
C LEU A 122 22.38 -2.25 -10.93
N LEU A 123 23.53 -1.67 -11.33
CA LEU A 123 23.55 -0.48 -12.17
C LEU A 123 23.02 -0.75 -13.58
N VAL A 124 23.46 -1.85 -14.20
CA VAL A 124 22.98 -2.25 -15.54
C VAL A 124 21.48 -2.53 -15.51
N PHE A 125 21.01 -3.22 -14.48
CA PHE A 125 19.59 -3.49 -14.30
C PHE A 125 18.79 -2.18 -14.21
N THR A 126 19.23 -1.25 -13.36
CA THR A 126 18.52 0.02 -13.13
C THR A 126 18.55 0.95 -14.34
N ARG A 127 19.67 0.99 -15.08
CA ARG A 127 19.82 1.84 -16.29
C ARG A 127 19.05 1.33 -17.53
N GLY A 128 18.19 0.33 -17.36
CA GLY A 128 17.30 -0.14 -18.42
C GLY A 128 17.27 -1.65 -18.61
N GLY A 129 18.20 -2.40 -17.98
CA GLY A 129 18.19 -3.86 -18.04
C GLY A 129 16.90 -4.49 -17.51
N PHE A 130 16.20 -3.80 -16.61
CA PHE A 130 14.89 -4.22 -16.08
C PHE A 130 13.81 -4.42 -17.16
N LYS A 131 13.91 -3.72 -18.30
CA LYS A 131 12.94 -3.83 -19.41
C LYS A 131 12.93 -5.22 -20.04
N ASN A 132 13.99 -6.02 -19.85
CA ASN A 132 14.09 -7.39 -20.32
C ASN A 132 13.47 -8.41 -19.35
N VAL A 133 13.01 -7.97 -18.18
CA VAL A 133 12.35 -8.81 -17.18
C VAL A 133 10.84 -8.60 -17.27
N ALA A 134 10.07 -9.66 -17.03
CA ALA A 134 8.62 -9.56 -16.94
C ALA A 134 8.23 -8.61 -15.80
N GLY A 135 7.57 -7.50 -16.15
CA GLY A 135 7.06 -6.53 -15.18
C GLY A 135 5.70 -6.96 -14.65
N GLU A 136 5.54 -6.90 -13.33
CA GLU A 136 4.27 -7.14 -12.63
C GLU A 136 3.57 -5.81 -12.38
N VAL A 137 2.25 -5.73 -12.60
CA VAL A 137 1.49 -4.50 -12.34
C VAL A 137 1.42 -4.27 -10.83
N VAL A 138 1.78 -3.06 -10.41
CA VAL A 138 1.72 -2.69 -8.99
C VAL A 138 0.29 -2.26 -8.69
N ASN A 139 -0.45 -3.13 -8.01
CA ASN A 139 -1.75 -2.74 -7.48
C ASN A 139 -1.52 -1.68 -6.40
N ALA A 140 -2.24 -0.56 -6.45
CA ALA A 140 -2.24 0.44 -5.40
C ALA A 140 -2.54 -0.24 -4.04
N SER A 141 -2.01 0.31 -2.95
CA SER A 141 -2.38 -0.16 -1.62
C SER A 141 -3.91 -0.14 -1.50
N PRO A 142 -4.56 -1.20 -0.99
CA PRO A 142 -6.01 -1.20 -0.84
C PRO A 142 -6.42 0.04 -0.05
N GLY A 143 -7.25 0.87 -0.66
CA GLY A 143 -7.78 2.06 -0.04
C GLY A 143 -8.79 1.70 1.06
N LEU A 144 -9.27 2.71 1.78
CA LEU A 144 -10.35 2.54 2.77
C LEU A 144 -11.61 1.90 2.15
N LEU A 145 -11.88 2.23 0.88
CA LEU A 145 -12.97 1.65 0.11
C LEU A 145 -12.71 0.19 -0.26
N ASP A 146 -11.48 -0.19 -0.60
CA ASP A 146 -11.15 -1.60 -0.88
C ASP A 146 -11.26 -2.46 0.38
N PHE A 147 -10.89 -1.90 1.54
CA PHE A 147 -11.12 -2.54 2.83
C PHE A 147 -12.62 -2.74 3.10
N ALA A 148 -13.44 -1.72 2.81
CA ALA A 148 -14.90 -1.83 2.94
C ALA A 148 -15.50 -2.86 1.96
N ILE A 149 -14.96 -2.94 0.74
CA ILE A 149 -15.39 -3.90 -0.28
C ILE A 149 -14.99 -5.32 0.10
N GLU A 150 -13.80 -5.55 0.65
CA GLU A 150 -13.40 -6.87 1.17
C GLU A 150 -14.31 -7.34 2.30
N GLN A 151 -14.65 -6.47 3.25
CA GLN A 151 -15.60 -6.79 4.31
C GLN A 151 -16.97 -7.16 3.73
N MET A 152 -17.45 -6.40 2.74
CA MET A 152 -18.71 -6.70 2.05
C MET A 152 -18.66 -8.01 1.25
N LEU A 153 -17.53 -8.35 0.64
CA LEU A 153 -17.34 -9.61 -0.08
C LEU A 153 -17.35 -10.81 0.87
N HIS A 154 -16.74 -10.67 2.06
CA HIS A 154 -16.79 -11.71 3.09
C HIS A 154 -18.22 -11.95 3.55
N VAL A 155 -18.96 -10.87 3.88
CA VAL A 155 -20.38 -10.94 4.26
C VAL A 155 -21.23 -11.54 3.16
N LYS A 156 -20.97 -11.22 1.89
CA LYS A 156 -21.69 -11.80 0.75
C LYS A 156 -21.44 -13.30 0.63
N ASN A 157 -20.21 -13.78 0.79
CA ASN A 157 -19.89 -15.21 0.73
C ASN A 157 -20.51 -15.98 1.91
N ASP A 158 -20.47 -15.41 3.11
CA ASP A 158 -21.13 -15.97 4.29
C ASP A 158 -22.65 -16.02 4.08
N PHE A 159 -23.23 -14.95 3.56
CA PHE A 159 -24.67 -14.89 3.25
C PHE A 159 -25.05 -15.89 2.15
N VAL A 160 -24.25 -16.02 1.08
CA VAL A 160 -24.47 -17.04 0.04
C VAL A 160 -24.36 -18.44 0.61
N THR A 161 -23.46 -18.69 1.56
CA THR A 161 -23.32 -19.98 2.24
C THR A 161 -24.53 -20.28 3.14
N LEU A 162 -25.03 -19.26 3.84
CA LEU A 162 -26.27 -19.34 4.63
C LEU A 162 -27.48 -19.58 3.74
N LEU A 163 -27.56 -18.92 2.59
CA LEU A 163 -28.58 -19.15 1.57
C LEU A 163 -28.36 -20.46 0.80
N ALA A 164 -27.18 -21.04 0.71
CA ALA A 164 -26.99 -22.33 0.05
C ALA A 164 -27.53 -23.49 0.93
N SER A 165 -27.62 -23.28 2.25
CA SER A 165 -28.27 -24.22 3.16
C SER A 165 -29.77 -24.24 2.94
N LYS A 166 -30.29 -25.31 2.30
CA LYS A 166 -31.71 -25.51 1.97
C LYS A 166 -32.69 -25.20 3.12
N LYS A 167 -32.28 -25.39 4.38
CA LYS A 167 -33.12 -25.12 5.57
C LYS A 167 -33.30 -23.61 5.84
N ASN A 168 -32.33 -22.79 5.46
CA ASN A 168 -32.32 -21.35 5.72
C ASN A 168 -32.85 -20.53 4.52
N VAL A 169 -32.78 -21.04 3.28
CA VAL A 169 -33.38 -20.39 2.09
C VAL A 169 -34.82 -19.99 2.32
N LEU A 170 -35.64 -20.94 2.77
CA LEU A 170 -37.07 -20.73 2.92
C LEU A 170 -37.37 -19.67 3.99
N LEU A 171 -36.56 -19.62 5.04
CA LEU A 171 -36.70 -18.67 6.15
C LEU A 171 -36.26 -17.26 5.74
N VAL A 172 -35.22 -17.14 4.91
CA VAL A 172 -34.73 -15.85 4.39
C VAL A 172 -35.63 -15.30 3.29
N THR A 173 -36.18 -16.13 2.40
CA THR A 173 -37.15 -15.67 1.39
C THR A 173 -38.47 -15.23 2.00
N PHE A 174 -38.93 -15.92 3.06
CA PHE A 174 -40.17 -15.56 3.76
C PHE A 174 -40.01 -14.26 4.57
N SER A 175 -38.91 -14.13 5.32
CA SER A 175 -38.64 -12.91 6.10
C SER A 175 -38.30 -11.72 5.20
N GLY A 176 -37.49 -11.92 4.16
CA GLY A 176 -37.17 -10.90 3.16
C GLY A 176 -38.40 -10.44 2.36
N GLY A 177 -39.25 -11.36 1.93
CA GLY A 177 -40.50 -11.05 1.25
C GLY A 177 -41.49 -10.27 2.12
N LEU A 178 -41.59 -10.64 3.41
CA LEU A 178 -42.42 -9.91 4.38
C LEU A 178 -41.91 -8.49 4.62
N LEU A 179 -40.59 -8.32 4.76
CA LEU A 179 -39.98 -7.01 4.97
C LEU A 179 -40.12 -6.11 3.74
N PHE A 180 -39.89 -6.66 2.54
CA PHE A 180 -40.05 -5.95 1.28
C PHE A 180 -41.51 -5.58 1.00
N GLY A 181 -42.44 -6.48 1.35
CA GLY A 181 -43.88 -6.22 1.29
C GLY A 181 -44.33 -5.12 2.25
N LEU A 182 -43.81 -5.10 3.49
CA LEU A 182 -44.05 -4.02 4.45
C LEU A 182 -43.47 -2.68 3.97
N LEU A 183 -42.25 -2.68 3.41
CA LEU A 183 -41.62 -1.50 2.83
C LEU A 183 -42.40 -0.93 1.64
N LEU A 184 -42.79 -1.77 0.69
CA LEU A 184 -43.65 -1.37 -0.42
C LEU A 184 -45.03 -0.91 0.06
N GLY A 185 -45.57 -1.56 1.09
CA GLY A 185 -46.83 -1.17 1.74
C GLY A 185 -46.73 0.21 2.40
N CYS A 186 -45.62 0.53 3.06
CA CYS A 186 -45.37 1.87 3.63
C CYS A 186 -45.16 2.93 2.55
N LEU A 187 -44.45 2.61 1.46
CA LEU A 187 -44.26 3.52 0.33
C LEU A 187 -45.56 3.79 -0.42
N CYS A 188 -46.43 2.79 -0.57
CA CYS A 188 -47.75 2.95 -1.18
C CYS A 188 -48.78 3.55 -0.21
N GLY A 189 -48.67 3.32 1.10
CA GLY A 189 -49.55 3.86 2.14
C GLY A 189 -49.38 5.36 2.38
N CYS A 190 -48.22 5.94 2.01
CA CYS A 190 -48.04 7.39 1.97
C CYS A 190 -48.83 8.06 0.83
N CYS A 191 -49.37 7.30 -0.14
CA CYS A 191 -50.11 7.85 -1.28
C CYS A 191 -51.65 7.81 -1.11
N THR A 192 -52.21 7.23 -0.05
CA THR A 192 -53.68 7.09 0.15
C THR A 192 -54.25 7.79 1.38
N SER A 193 -53.54 8.76 1.98
CA SER A 193 -54.12 9.65 3.00
C SER A 193 -54.31 11.07 2.49
N ARG A 194 -55.33 11.28 1.63
CA ARG A 194 -55.90 12.60 1.38
C ARG A 194 -57.37 12.53 0.95
N GLY A 195 -58.24 12.15 1.88
CA GLY A 195 -59.69 12.36 1.80
C GLY A 195 -60.12 13.40 2.82
N GLY A 196 -60.04 14.69 2.45
CA GLY A 196 -60.36 15.83 3.33
C GLY A 196 -61.83 15.90 3.74
N LYS A 197 -62.08 16.32 4.98
CA LYS A 197 -63.42 16.67 5.48
C LYS A 197 -63.97 17.86 4.68
N VAL A 198 -65.11 17.67 4.02
CA VAL A 198 -65.88 18.74 3.36
C VAL A 198 -66.54 19.61 4.45
N LEU A 199 -66.16 20.89 4.48
CA LEU A 199 -66.77 21.91 5.33
C LEU A 199 -68.15 22.30 4.80
N LYS A 200 -69.13 22.22 5.70
CA LYS A 200 -70.54 22.62 5.54
C LYS A 200 -70.61 24.15 5.38
N SER A 201 -71.06 24.65 4.23
CA SER A 201 -71.48 26.05 4.10
C SER A 201 -73.01 26.13 4.16
N LYS A 202 -73.46 27.04 5.03
CA LYS A 202 -74.84 27.29 5.45
C LYS A 202 -75.44 28.39 4.54
N LYS A 203 -76.56 28.07 3.91
CA LYS A 203 -77.55 28.96 3.30
C LYS A 203 -78.87 28.26 3.64
N GLU A 204 -79.84 28.80 4.36
CA GLU A 204 -80.27 30.18 4.62
C GLU A 204 -80.45 30.45 6.13
#